data_AF-D2I8R5-F1
#
_entry.id   AF-D2I8R5-F1
#
_cell.length_a   1.000
_cell.length_b   1.000
_cell.length_c   1.000
_cell.angle_alpha   90.00
_cell.angle_beta   90.00
_cell.angle_gamma   90.00
#
_symmetry.space_group_name_H-M   'P 1'
#
loop_
_entity.id
_entity.type
_entity.pdbx_description
1 polymer ?
#
loop_
_entity_poly.entity_id
_entity_poly.type
_entity_poly.pdbx_seq_one_letter_code
_entity_poly.pdbx_strand_id
1 'polypeptide(L)'
;FYLISSFWPSLPSGLDAAYEETSKDIVFVFKGNQFWAIRGTEAQAGYPKSIHTLGFPSTFRKIDAAVFDKEKKKTYFFVGDKYWQ
;
A
#
# COMPACT_ATOMS: atom_id res chain seq x y z
N PHE A 1 -23.21 1.54 7.67
CA PHE A 1 -21.83 1.84 7.20
C PHE A 1 -20.97 0.63 7.48
N TYR A 2 -20.24 0.11 6.49
CA TYR A 2 -19.34 -1.04 6.68
C TYR A 2 -17.95 -0.54 7.10
N LEU A 3 -17.33 -1.21 8.06
CA LEU A 3 -15.96 -0.91 8.49
C LEU A 3 -14.96 -1.59 7.55
N ILE A 4 -13.79 -1.00 7.37
CA ILE A 4 -12.69 -1.63 6.62
C ILE A 4 -12.31 -2.97 7.27
N SER A 5 -12.32 -3.02 8.60
CA SER A 5 -12.04 -4.24 9.37
C SER A 5 -13.07 -5.36 9.15
N SER A 6 -14.27 -5.06 8.63
CA SER A 6 -15.25 -6.08 8.26
C SER A 6 -14.79 -6.89 7.04
N PHE A 7 -13.95 -6.31 6.18
CA PHE A 7 -13.39 -6.98 5.01
C PHE A 7 -11.96 -7.45 5.25
N TRP A 8 -11.15 -6.64 5.93
CA TRP A 8 -9.73 -6.90 6.20
C TRP A 8 -9.41 -6.74 7.69
N PRO A 9 -9.78 -7.73 8.53
CA PRO A 9 -9.63 -7.64 9.99
C PRO A 9 -8.17 -7.61 10.45
N SER A 10 -7.23 -8.07 9.62
CA SER A 10 -5.80 -8.07 9.92
C SER A 10 -5.11 -6.72 9.70
N LEU A 11 -5.79 -5.74 9.09
CA LEU A 11 -5.21 -4.43 8.84
C LEU A 11 -5.38 -3.49 10.03
N PRO A 12 -4.40 -2.60 10.27
CA PRO A 12 -4.59 -1.52 11.22
C PRO A 12 -5.66 -0.52 10.72
N SER A 13 -6.25 0.20 11.66
CA SER A 13 -7.14 1.32 11.34
C SER A 13 -6.37 2.55 10.84
N GLY A 14 -7.08 3.45 10.15
CA GLY A 14 -6.55 4.74 9.72
C GLY A 14 -5.45 4.63 8.67
N LEU A 15 -5.64 3.77 7.66
CA LEU A 15 -4.71 3.55 6.55
C LEU A 15 -4.32 4.87 5.85
N ASP A 16 -3.08 4.95 5.37
CA ASP A 16 -2.55 6.19 4.79
C ASP A 16 -2.70 6.22 3.26
N ALA A 17 -2.49 5.09 2.58
CA ALA A 17 -2.62 4.97 1.12
C ALA A 17 -2.96 3.53 0.70
N ALA A 18 -3.46 3.37 -0.53
CA ALA A 18 -3.63 2.06 -1.15
C ALA A 18 -3.58 2.17 -2.69
N TYR A 19 -3.16 1.09 -3.35
CA TYR A 19 -3.33 0.90 -4.79
C TYR A 19 -3.62 -0.56 -5.12
N GLU A 20 -4.21 -0.82 -6.28
CA GLU A 20 -4.43 -2.17 -6.77
C GLU A 20 -3.61 -2.43 -8.04
N GLU A 21 -2.86 -3.53 -8.06
CA GLU A 21 -2.29 -4.09 -9.27
C GLU A 21 -3.25 -5.13 -9.85
N THR A 22 -4.24 -4.67 -10.61
CA THR A 22 -5.39 -5.49 -11.04
C THR A 22 -4.98 -6.71 -11.86
N SER A 23 -3.84 -6.67 -12.56
CA SER A 23 -3.31 -7.83 -13.31
C SER A 23 -2.88 -8.99 -12.41
N LYS A 24 -2.57 -8.71 -11.14
CA LYS A 24 -2.19 -9.71 -10.14
C LYS A 24 -3.33 -10.01 -9.16
N ASP A 25 -4.41 -9.23 -9.20
CA ASP A 25 -5.50 -9.28 -8.21
C ASP A 25 -4.94 -9.10 -6.78
N ILE A 26 -4.13 -8.05 -6.61
CA ILE A 26 -3.52 -7.70 -5.32
C ILE A 26 -3.74 -6.21 -5.04
N VAL A 27 -4.30 -5.93 -3.87
CA VAL A 27 -4.35 -4.59 -3.27
C VAL A 27 -3.17 -4.43 -2.32
N PHE A 28 -2.40 -3.37 -2.51
CA PHE A 28 -1.36 -2.95 -1.59
C PHE A 28 -1.87 -1.81 -0.72
N VAL A 29 -1.71 -1.95 0.59
CA VAL A 29 -2.22 -1.00 1.58
C VAL A 29 -1.09 -0.53 2.47
N PHE A 30 -1.05 0.76 2.79
CA PHE A 30 0.05 1.40 3.51
C PHE A 30 -0.42 1.98 4.84
N LYS A 31 0.38 1.79 5.90
CA LYS A 31 0.23 2.46 7.18
C LYS A 31 1.59 2.71 7.83
N GLY A 32 1.90 3.96 8.12
CA GLY A 32 3.20 4.37 8.62
C GLY A 32 4.31 3.87 7.70
N ASN A 33 5.33 3.26 8.30
CA ASN A 33 6.46 2.69 7.57
C ASN A 33 6.24 1.25 7.11
N GLN A 34 5.00 0.75 7.15
CA GLN A 34 4.62 -0.60 6.78
C GLN A 34 3.60 -0.63 5.65
N PHE A 35 3.58 -1.75 4.92
CA PHE A 35 2.56 -2.03 3.93
C PHE A 35 2.22 -3.51 3.87
N TRP A 36 1.00 -3.82 3.41
CA TRP A 36 0.44 -5.15 3.26
C TRP A 36 0.11 -5.38 1.79
N ALA A 37 0.23 -6.63 1.34
CA ALA A 37 -0.40 -7.10 0.11
C ALA A 37 -1.60 -7.96 0.48
N ILE A 38 -2.71 -7.76 -0.21
CA ILE A 38 -3.98 -8.43 0.07
C ILE A 38 -4.54 -8.97 -1.24
N ARG A 39 -4.95 -10.23 -1.24
CA ARG A 39 -5.69 -10.86 -2.35
C ARG A 39 -7.08 -11.22 -1.81
N GLY A 40 -8.13 -10.67 -2.41
CA GLY A 40 -9.48 -10.77 -1.85
C GLY A 40 -9.54 -10.21 -0.42
N THR A 41 -9.75 -11.07 0.57
CA THR A 41 -9.77 -10.71 2.00
C THR A 41 -8.52 -11.15 2.77
N GLU A 42 -7.56 -11.79 2.10
CA GLU A 42 -6.42 -12.44 2.75
C GLU A 42 -5.13 -11.62 2.61
N ALA A 43 -4.55 -11.26 3.76
CA ALA A 43 -3.20 -10.72 3.81
C ALA A 43 -2.20 -11.80 3.38
N GLN A 44 -1.31 -11.44 2.45
CA GLN A 44 -0.36 -12.38 1.87
C GLN A 44 0.79 -12.69 2.83
N ALA A 45 1.35 -13.90 2.71
CA ALA A 45 2.47 -14.33 3.55
C ALA A 45 3.70 -13.41 3.40
N GLY A 46 4.39 -13.15 4.51
CA GLY A 46 5.56 -12.27 4.54
C GLY A 46 5.24 -10.77 4.59
N TYR A 47 3.98 -10.41 4.81
CA TYR A 47 3.52 -9.05 5.11
C TYR A 47 3.08 -8.91 6.58
N PRO A 48 3.14 -7.70 7.16
CA PRO A 48 3.58 -6.45 6.55
C PRO A 48 5.08 -6.41 6.23
N LYS A 49 5.44 -5.62 5.22
CA LYS A 49 6.83 -5.28 4.90
C LYS A 49 7.07 -3.80 5.18
N SER A 50 8.33 -3.44 5.37
CA SER A 50 8.71 -2.04 5.50
C SER A 50 8.67 -1.34 4.15
N ILE A 51 8.17 -0.10 4.08
CA ILE A 51 8.20 0.71 2.86
C ILE A 51 9.63 0.90 2.33
N HIS A 52 10.66 0.80 3.18
CA HIS A 52 12.06 0.89 2.76
C HIS A 52 12.48 -0.25 1.83
N THR A 53 11.75 -1.38 1.82
CA THR A 53 11.99 -2.46 0.84
C THR A 53 11.59 -2.07 -0.59
N LEU A 54 10.87 -0.95 -0.76
CA LEU A 54 10.52 -0.37 -2.06
C LEU A 54 11.60 0.61 -2.57
N GLY A 55 12.71 0.76 -1.85
CA GLY A 55 13.81 1.64 -2.22
C GLY A 55 13.69 3.09 -1.70
N PHE A 56 12.72 3.37 -0.83
CA PHE A 56 12.59 4.69 -0.21
C PHE A 56 13.70 4.97 0.82
N PRO A 57 14.12 6.24 0.97
CA PRO A 57 15.02 6.66 2.04
C PRO A 57 14.51 6.22 3.42
N SER A 58 15.43 5.88 4.33
CA SER A 58 15.11 5.50 5.71
C SER A 58 14.44 6.62 6.52
N THR A 59 14.52 7.87 6.05
CA THR A 59 13.87 9.03 6.67
C THR A 59 12.36 9.07 6.43
N PHE A 60 11.85 8.33 5.44
CA PHE A 60 10.43 8.35 5.09
C PHE A 60 9.61 7.57 6.10
N ARG A 61 8.59 8.22 6.66
CA ARG A 61 7.77 7.64 7.74
C ARG A 61 6.42 7.10 7.27
N LYS A 62 5.93 7.58 6.14
CA LYS A 62 4.67 7.16 5.52
C LYS A 62 4.62 7.57 4.06
N ILE A 63 3.65 7.00 3.36
CA ILE A 63 3.25 7.38 2.00
C ILE A 63 1.88 8.06 2.11
N ASP A 64 1.73 9.21 1.45
CA ASP A 64 0.50 10.02 1.53
C ASP A 64 -0.54 9.59 0.49
N ALA A 65 -0.09 9.11 -0.68
CA ALA A 65 -0.95 8.50 -1.69
C ALA A 65 -0.15 7.52 -2.56
N ALA A 66 -0.85 6.58 -3.19
CA ALA A 66 -0.26 5.64 -4.15
C ALA A 66 -1.24 5.36 -5.29
N VAL A 67 -0.74 5.16 -6.51
CA VAL A 67 -1.55 4.80 -7.68
C VAL A 67 -0.77 3.89 -8.61
N PHE A 68 -1.44 2.88 -9.16
CA PHE A 68 -0.89 2.06 -10.24
C PHE A 68 -1.41 2.53 -11.59
N ASP A 69 -0.50 2.97 -12.45
CA ASP A 69 -0.77 3.28 -13.85
C ASP A 69 -0.69 1.99 -14.66
N LYS A 70 -1.86 1.48 -15.08
CA LYS A 70 -2.00 0.23 -15.83
C LYS A 70 -1.33 0.31 -17.20
N GLU A 71 -1.41 1.46 -17.87
CA GLU A 71 -0.85 1.66 -19.21
C GLU A 71 0.67 1.64 -19.16
N LYS A 72 1.25 2.34 -18.18
CA LYS A 72 2.70 2.40 -17.99
C LYS A 72 3.27 1.22 -17.20
N LYS A 73 2.41 0.38 -16.60
CA LYS A 73 2.77 -0.70 -15.67
C LYS A 73 3.69 -0.22 -14.55
N LYS A 74 3.38 0.95 -13.99
CA LYS A 74 4.20 1.65 -13.00
C LYS A 74 3.37 2.08 -11.81
N THR A 75 3.93 1.99 -10.63
CA THR A 75 3.31 2.52 -9.41
C THR A 75 3.96 3.85 -9.07
N TYR A 76 3.12 4.85 -8.78
CA TYR A 76 3.55 6.15 -8.32
C TYR A 76 3.20 6.32 -6.84
N PHE A 77 4.17 6.78 -6.06
CA PHE A 77 4.02 7.03 -4.62
C PHE A 77 4.24 8.50 -4.34
N PHE A 78 3.38 9.10 -3.53
CA PHE A 78 3.42 10.53 -3.21
C PHE A 78 3.77 10.72 -1.74
N VAL A 79 4.74 11.61 -1.46
CA VAL A 79 5.16 12.00 -0.12
C VAL A 79 5.38 13.51 -0.12
N GLY A 80 4.55 14.24 0.63
CA GLY A 80 4.52 15.70 0.60
C GLY A 80 4.24 16.24 -0.80
N ASP A 81 5.15 17.06 -1.32
CA ASP A 81 5.08 17.72 -2.63
C ASP A 81 5.79 16.95 -3.76
N LYS A 82 6.24 15.72 -3.49
CA LYS A 82 7.05 14.91 -4.40
C LYS A 82 6.43 13.55 -4.67
N TYR A 83 6.88 12.94 -5.77
CA TYR A 83 6.51 11.58 -6.13
C TYR A 83 7.72 10.73 -6.53
N TRP A 84 7.55 9.41 -6.44
CA TRP A 84 8.52 8.36 -6.80
C TRP A 84 7.86 7.28 -7.64
N GLN A 85 8.66 6.53 -8.38
CA GLN A 85 8.25 5.49 -9.34
C GLN A 85 9.23 4.31 -9.35
#